data_AF-A0A9X7AWE7-F1
#
_entry.id   AF-A0A9X7AWE7-F1
#
_cell.length_a   1.000
_cell.length_b   1.000
_cell.length_c   1.000
_cell.angle_alpha   90.00
_cell.angle_beta   90.00
_cell.angle_gamma   90.00
#
_symmetry.space_group_name_H-M   'P 1'
#
loop_
_entity.id
_entity.type
_entity.pdbx_description
1 polymer ?
#
loop_
_entity_poly.entity_id
_entity_poly.type
_entity_poly.pdbx_seq_one_letter_code
_entity_poly.pdbx_strand_id
1 'polypeptide(L)'
;MFKKLSKKIIIVSTLAFTCGTFIMPQVMTQAFAAPIEFRQDSGYAMQWAKQNYGNWRFSLGSEEVKAVDYYTQGGFMVLNEKLRTDANVSATSDIGKNISYISAALSKMPIPEDIVVYRGTGANALGALQDLLQTKKGREQLVGKVLVEKGFMSTSILRNKAFAKDIIFYLTVPQGTKGAYVGIGSVHDEREILLDKGYTYRINYIDVEPDTKKWRIYAEIVGQ
;
A
#
# COMPACT_ATOMS: atom_id res chain seq x y z
N MET A 1 3.48 23.00 -27.93
CA MET A 1 3.77 21.95 -28.94
C MET A 1 3.83 20.61 -28.22
N PHE A 2 2.70 19.92 -28.10
CA PHE A 2 2.57 18.67 -27.34
C PHE A 2 3.08 17.49 -28.18
N LYS A 3 4.20 16.87 -27.78
CA LYS A 3 4.62 15.57 -28.32
C LYS A 3 3.79 14.48 -27.64
N LYS A 4 2.78 13.96 -28.36
CA LYS A 4 2.12 12.68 -28.06
C LYS A 4 3.19 11.58 -28.09
N LEU A 5 3.47 10.94 -26.95
CA LEU A 5 4.18 9.66 -26.94
C LEU A 5 3.17 8.54 -27.25
N SER A 6 3.46 7.83 -28.34
CA SER A 6 2.70 6.69 -28.85
C SER A 6 2.77 5.51 -27.88
N LYS A 7 1.63 4.96 -27.47
CA LYS A 7 1.57 3.62 -26.91
C LYS A 7 1.98 2.62 -28.01
N LYS A 8 3.09 1.92 -27.83
CA LYS A 8 3.47 0.78 -28.69
C LYS A 8 2.50 -0.35 -28.42
N ILE A 9 1.57 -0.56 -29.34
CA ILE A 9 0.74 -1.77 -29.41
C ILE A 9 1.57 -2.80 -30.19
N ILE A 10 1.92 -3.92 -29.55
CA ILE A 10 2.50 -5.07 -30.23
C ILE A 10 1.34 -5.80 -30.90
N ILE A 11 1.26 -5.73 -32.23
CA ILE A 11 0.35 -6.58 -33.02
C ILE A 11 1.12 -7.86 -33.35
N VAL A 12 0.68 -8.98 -32.78
CA VAL A 12 1.16 -10.31 -33.19
C VAL A 12 0.24 -10.80 -34.30
N SER A 13 0.75 -10.86 -35.53
CA SER A 13 0.06 -11.48 -36.67
C SER A 13 0.22 -12.98 -36.61
N THR A 14 -0.87 -13.73 -36.44
CA THR A 14 -0.88 -15.18 -36.64
C THR A 14 -1.28 -15.50 -38.09
N LEU A 15 -0.34 -16.08 -38.85
CA LEU A 15 -0.67 -16.75 -40.12
C LEU A 15 -1.56 -17.95 -39.84
N ALA A 16 -2.74 -18.00 -40.46
CA ALA A 16 -3.61 -19.16 -40.43
C ALA A 16 -3.15 -20.20 -41.47
N PHE A 17 -2.84 -21.42 -41.01
CA PHE A 17 -2.88 -22.63 -41.83
C PHE A 17 -4.09 -23.45 -41.42
N THR A 18 -4.87 -23.87 -42.40
CA THR A 18 -6.14 -24.58 -42.28
C THR A 18 -5.94 -26.07 -42.04
N CYS A 19 -6.72 -26.61 -41.09
CA CYS A 19 -7.58 -27.80 -41.19
C CYS A 19 -7.50 -28.63 -39.90
N GLY A 20 -8.62 -28.66 -39.16
CA GLY A 20 -8.77 -29.42 -37.92
C GLY A 20 -9.33 -28.56 -36.80
N THR A 21 -10.60 -28.76 -36.47
CA THR A 21 -11.29 -28.09 -35.35
C THR A 21 -10.65 -28.48 -34.02
N PHE A 22 -9.75 -27.63 -33.53
CA PHE A 22 -9.28 -27.63 -32.16
C PHE A 22 -9.76 -26.30 -31.53
N ILE A 23 -10.85 -26.35 -30.76
CA ILE A 23 -11.27 -25.20 -29.96
C ILE A 23 -10.31 -25.15 -28.77
N MET A 24 -9.25 -24.34 -28.89
CA MET A 24 -8.46 -23.93 -27.73
C MET A 24 -9.35 -23.05 -26.85
N PRO A 25 -9.46 -23.30 -25.53
CA PRO A 25 -10.04 -22.31 -24.65
C PRO A 25 -9.14 -21.07 -24.73
N GLN A 26 -9.71 -19.95 -25.19
CA GLN A 26 -9.09 -18.63 -25.05
C GLN A 26 -8.96 -18.37 -23.55
N VAL A 27 -7.82 -18.75 -22.97
CA VAL A 27 -7.39 -18.16 -21.70
C VAL A 27 -7.16 -16.70 -22.05
N MET A 28 -8.13 -15.85 -21.70
CA MET A 28 -7.93 -14.41 -21.66
C MET A 28 -6.80 -14.15 -20.66
N THR A 29 -5.57 -14.06 -21.16
CA THR A 29 -4.47 -13.45 -20.42
C THR A 29 -4.81 -11.98 -20.32
N GLN A 30 -5.54 -11.62 -19.27
CA GLN A 30 -5.70 -10.23 -18.88
C GLN A 30 -4.29 -9.72 -18.59
N ALA A 31 -3.77 -8.88 -19.49
CA ALA A 31 -2.52 -8.18 -19.22
C ALA A 31 -2.80 -7.25 -18.04
N PHE A 32 -2.38 -7.65 -16.84
CA PHE A 32 -2.42 -6.77 -15.67
C PHE A 32 -1.56 -5.55 -16.03
N ALA A 33 -2.16 -4.37 -16.01
CA ALA A 33 -1.42 -3.13 -16.17
C ALA A 33 -0.42 -3.02 -15.01
N ALA A 34 0.77 -2.45 -15.27
CA ALA A 34 1.72 -2.19 -14.20
C ALA A 34 1.08 -1.26 -13.14
N PRO A 35 1.37 -1.45 -11.84
CA PRO A 35 0.84 -0.58 -10.80
C PRO A 35 1.17 0.89 -11.05
N ILE A 36 0.25 1.79 -10.74
CA ILE A 36 0.51 3.24 -10.79
C ILE A 36 1.54 3.62 -9.74
N GLU A 37 2.55 4.41 -10.12
CA GLU A 37 3.58 4.91 -9.22
C GLU A 37 3.82 6.40 -9.49
N PHE A 38 3.53 7.25 -8.51
CA PHE A 38 3.65 8.71 -8.67
C PHE A 38 5.05 9.25 -8.38
N ARG A 39 5.86 8.53 -7.60
CA ARG A 39 7.20 8.94 -7.19
C ARG A 39 7.20 10.29 -6.46
N GLN A 40 7.50 11.38 -7.16
CA GLN A 40 7.54 12.74 -6.61
C GLN A 40 6.53 13.67 -7.33
N ASP A 41 5.75 13.17 -8.28
CA ASP A 41 4.77 13.96 -9.02
C ASP A 41 3.53 14.23 -8.16
N SER A 42 3.63 15.28 -7.34
CA SER A 42 2.54 15.75 -6.49
C SER A 42 1.30 16.17 -7.28
N GLY A 43 1.49 16.73 -8.49
CA GLY A 43 0.39 17.18 -9.33
C GLY A 43 -0.48 16.02 -9.78
N TYR A 44 0.14 14.97 -10.33
CA TYR A 44 -0.59 13.79 -10.77
C TYR A 44 -1.17 13.01 -9.59
N ALA A 45 -0.40 12.83 -8.51
CA ALA A 45 -0.89 12.17 -7.30
C ALA A 45 -2.14 12.85 -6.72
N MET A 46 -2.16 14.19 -6.74
CA MET A 46 -3.29 14.93 -6.16
C MET A 46 -4.53 14.95 -7.04
N GLN A 47 -4.36 14.92 -8.36
CA GLN A 47 -5.48 14.69 -9.28
C GLN A 47 -6.10 13.31 -9.03
N TRP A 48 -5.28 12.27 -8.94
CA TRP A 48 -5.74 10.92 -8.65
C TRP A 48 -6.44 10.82 -7.29
N ALA A 49 -5.87 11.41 -6.24
CA ALA A 49 -6.45 11.39 -4.91
C ALA A 49 -7.80 12.13 -4.86
N LYS A 50 -7.91 13.30 -5.51
CA LYS A 50 -9.17 14.04 -5.58
C LYS A 50 -10.23 13.27 -6.38
N GLN A 51 -9.85 12.66 -7.49
CA GLN A 51 -10.75 11.88 -8.33
C GLN A 51 -11.33 10.67 -7.58
N ASN A 52 -10.50 9.96 -6.83
CA ASN A 52 -10.90 8.71 -6.19
C ASN A 52 -11.42 8.88 -4.76
N TYR A 53 -10.94 9.87 -4.00
CA TYR A 53 -11.24 10.04 -2.57
C TYR A 53 -11.84 11.42 -2.23
N GLY A 54 -12.10 12.29 -3.21
CA GLY A 54 -12.68 13.62 -3.00
C GLY A 54 -13.97 13.61 -2.17
N ASN A 55 -14.75 12.53 -2.27
CA ASN A 55 -16.00 12.35 -1.53
C ASN A 55 -15.90 11.33 -0.40
N TRP A 56 -14.74 10.69 -0.19
CA TRP A 56 -14.60 9.59 0.79
C TRP A 56 -14.96 10.06 2.19
N ARG A 57 -14.41 11.19 2.65
CA ARG A 57 -14.66 11.71 4.00
C ARG A 57 -16.14 12.06 4.23
N PHE A 58 -16.83 12.57 3.21
CA PHE A 58 -18.27 12.87 3.28
C PHE A 58 -19.15 11.60 3.33
N SER A 59 -18.61 10.45 2.94
CA SER A 59 -19.31 9.16 3.05
C SER A 59 -19.22 8.53 4.45
N LEU A 60 -18.41 9.09 5.35
CA LEU A 60 -18.17 8.57 6.69
C LEU A 60 -19.25 9.03 7.69
N GLY A 61 -19.64 8.15 8.60
CA GLY A 61 -20.44 8.49 9.77
C GLY A 61 -19.60 9.26 10.80
N SER A 62 -20.25 9.92 11.76
CA SER A 62 -19.57 10.78 12.73
C SER A 62 -18.50 10.05 13.54
N GLU A 63 -18.75 8.81 13.95
CA GLU A 63 -17.79 8.01 14.73
C GLU A 63 -16.61 7.50 13.89
N GLU A 64 -16.84 7.21 12.61
CA GLU A 64 -15.78 6.88 11.66
C GLU A 64 -14.86 8.07 11.41
N VAL A 65 -15.43 9.26 11.21
CA VAL A 65 -14.66 10.52 11.09
C VAL A 65 -13.81 10.75 12.33
N LYS A 66 -14.41 10.69 13.53
CA LYS A 66 -13.69 10.89 14.80
C LYS A 66 -12.56 9.87 14.97
N ALA A 67 -12.79 8.61 14.63
CA ALA A 67 -11.79 7.56 14.81
C ALA A 67 -10.61 7.72 13.81
N VAL A 68 -10.88 8.08 12.56
CA VAL A 68 -9.84 8.41 11.58
C VAL A 68 -9.04 9.65 12.02
N ASP A 69 -9.71 10.70 12.48
CA ASP A 69 -9.07 11.91 12.99
C ASP A 69 -8.19 11.60 14.20
N TYR A 70 -8.72 10.83 15.16
CA TYR A 70 -7.96 10.36 16.32
C TYR A 70 -6.71 9.58 15.91
N TYR A 71 -6.83 8.66 14.94
CA TYR A 71 -5.69 7.90 14.44
C TYR A 71 -4.61 8.81 13.84
N THR A 72 -4.99 9.68 12.90
CA THR A 72 -4.07 10.58 12.19
C THR A 72 -3.43 11.65 13.09
N GLN A 73 -4.07 12.00 14.21
CA GLN A 73 -3.57 12.99 15.19
C GLN A 73 -2.73 12.39 16.33
N GLY A 74 -2.20 11.18 16.15
CA GLY A 74 -1.29 10.52 17.11
C GLY A 74 -1.86 9.30 17.81
N GLY A 75 -3.17 9.04 17.69
CA GLY A 75 -3.82 7.84 18.21
C GLY A 75 -3.27 6.55 17.59
N PHE A 76 -2.64 6.63 16.41
CA PHE A 76 -1.97 5.49 15.77
C PHE A 76 -0.99 4.75 16.68
N MET A 77 -0.32 5.43 17.62
CA MET A 77 0.65 4.80 18.52
C MET A 77 -0.04 3.77 19.42
N VAL A 78 -1.07 4.20 20.14
CA VAL A 78 -1.82 3.37 21.08
C VAL A 78 -2.56 2.25 20.35
N LEU A 79 -3.24 2.58 19.25
CA LEU A 79 -4.04 1.61 18.51
C LEU A 79 -3.15 0.52 17.87
N ASN A 80 -2.05 0.90 17.22
CA ASN A 80 -1.16 -0.07 16.60
C ASN A 80 -0.31 -0.86 17.61
N GLU A 81 0.09 -0.25 18.73
CA GLU A 81 0.72 -0.98 19.83
C GLU A 81 -0.21 -2.07 20.35
N LYS A 82 -1.47 -1.72 20.62
CA LYS A 82 -2.46 -2.67 21.10
C LYS A 82 -2.69 -3.80 20.10
N LEU A 83 -2.88 -3.49 18.81
CA LEU A 83 -3.03 -4.49 17.75
C LEU A 83 -1.83 -5.43 17.61
N ARG A 84 -0.61 -4.93 17.88
CA ARG A 84 0.62 -5.73 17.77
C ARG A 84 0.86 -6.63 18.98
N THR A 85 0.42 -6.19 20.16
CA THR A 85 0.74 -6.83 21.46
C THR A 85 -0.39 -7.69 22.02
N ASP A 86 -1.66 -7.37 21.71
CA ASP A 86 -2.82 -8.05 22.27
C ASP A 86 -3.73 -8.58 21.16
N ALA A 87 -3.88 -9.90 21.10
CA ALA A 87 -4.76 -10.56 20.14
C ALA A 87 -6.25 -10.44 20.50
N ASN A 88 -6.59 -10.04 21.73
CA ASN A 88 -7.95 -10.08 22.28
C ASN A 88 -8.44 -8.69 22.69
N VAL A 89 -8.23 -7.68 21.83
CA VAL A 89 -8.77 -6.34 22.06
C VAL A 89 -10.29 -6.40 22.13
N SER A 90 -10.86 -6.10 23.30
CA SER A 90 -12.31 -6.09 23.49
C SER A 90 -12.98 -5.10 22.55
N ALA A 91 -13.94 -5.58 21.74
CA ALA A 91 -14.70 -4.77 20.79
C ALA A 91 -15.52 -3.66 21.46
N THR A 92 -15.88 -3.82 22.74
CA THR A 92 -16.66 -2.82 23.48
C THR A 92 -15.82 -1.74 24.15
N SER A 93 -14.49 -1.94 24.23
CA SER A 93 -13.54 -0.93 24.71
C SER A 93 -13.43 0.23 23.73
N ASP A 94 -13.02 1.41 24.20
CA ASP A 94 -12.83 2.57 23.31
C ASP A 94 -11.77 2.33 22.24
N ILE A 95 -10.73 1.55 22.56
CA ILE A 95 -9.72 1.10 21.58
C ILE A 95 -10.36 0.20 20.53
N GLY A 96 -11.14 -0.82 20.95
CA GLY A 96 -11.81 -1.74 20.04
C GLY A 96 -12.83 -1.06 19.13
N LYS A 97 -13.57 -0.07 19.67
CA LYS A 97 -14.49 0.77 18.89
C LYS A 97 -13.73 1.59 17.85
N ASN A 98 -12.66 2.30 18.23
CA ASN A 98 -11.85 3.06 17.28
C ASN A 98 -11.29 2.17 16.18
N ILE A 99 -10.72 1.01 16.52
CA ILE A 99 -10.24 0.02 15.54
C ILE A 99 -11.35 -0.37 14.56
N SER A 100 -12.55 -0.66 15.06
CA SER A 100 -13.69 -1.08 14.24
C SER A 100 -14.16 0.04 13.31
N TYR A 101 -14.27 1.27 13.82
CA TYR A 101 -14.69 2.43 13.03
C TYR A 101 -13.67 2.82 11.96
N ILE A 102 -12.37 2.75 12.24
CA ILE A 102 -11.33 2.99 11.24
C ILE A 102 -11.42 1.91 10.14
N SER A 103 -11.49 0.63 10.50
CA SER A 103 -11.64 -0.44 9.51
C SER A 103 -12.91 -0.29 8.66
N ALA A 104 -14.03 0.12 9.26
CA ALA A 104 -15.26 0.42 8.53
C ALA A 104 -15.05 1.57 7.54
N ALA A 105 -14.43 2.68 7.95
CA ALA A 105 -14.11 3.82 7.10
C ALA A 105 -13.24 3.43 5.89
N LEU A 106 -12.17 2.65 6.14
CA LEU A 106 -11.23 2.19 5.11
C LEU A 106 -11.83 1.17 4.15
N SER A 107 -12.98 0.57 4.48
CA SER A 107 -13.69 -0.37 3.61
C SER A 107 -14.64 0.30 2.60
N LYS A 108 -14.97 1.59 2.76
CA LYS A 108 -16.01 2.25 1.94
C LYS A 108 -15.57 2.56 0.50
N MET A 109 -14.31 2.91 0.31
CA MET A 109 -13.72 3.16 -1.00
C MET A 109 -12.36 2.47 -1.04
N PRO A 110 -12.31 1.15 -1.31
CA PRO A 110 -11.06 0.42 -1.44
C PRO A 110 -10.17 1.01 -2.53
N ILE A 111 -8.88 0.66 -2.51
CA ILE A 111 -7.90 1.07 -3.50
C ILE A 111 -8.41 0.76 -4.93
N PRO A 112 -8.56 1.77 -5.81
CA PRO A 112 -9.31 1.61 -7.07
C PRO A 112 -8.51 0.94 -8.20
N GLU A 113 -7.18 0.91 -8.09
CA GLU A 113 -6.25 0.33 -9.06
C GLU A 113 -4.96 -0.07 -8.34
N ASP A 114 -4.20 -1.02 -8.89
CA ASP A 114 -2.90 -1.41 -8.35
C ASP A 114 -1.98 -0.18 -8.23
N ILE A 115 -1.40 0.06 -7.06
CA ILE A 115 -0.63 1.27 -6.74
C ILE A 115 0.63 0.96 -5.95
N VAL A 116 1.70 1.70 -6.20
CA VAL A 116 2.89 1.72 -5.34
C VAL A 116 2.77 2.88 -4.35
N VAL A 117 2.84 2.54 -3.06
CA VAL A 117 2.91 3.48 -1.94
C VAL A 117 4.21 3.31 -1.17
N TYR A 118 4.59 4.32 -0.41
CA TYR A 118 5.87 4.37 0.29
C TYR A 118 5.66 4.42 1.79
N ARG A 119 6.42 3.63 2.55
CA ARG A 119 6.38 3.67 4.02
C ARG A 119 7.79 3.75 4.58
N GLY A 120 8.08 4.87 5.26
CA GLY A 120 9.31 5.02 6.00
C GLY A 120 9.20 4.40 7.40
N THR A 121 10.19 3.62 7.80
CA THR A 121 10.18 2.95 9.11
C THR A 121 11.59 2.59 9.59
N GLY A 122 11.69 1.99 10.78
CA GLY A 122 12.93 1.40 11.31
C GLY A 122 12.97 -0.11 11.10
N ALA A 123 14.12 -0.72 11.40
CA ALA A 123 14.32 -2.17 11.25
C ALA A 123 13.36 -3.03 12.06
N ASN A 124 12.85 -2.50 13.18
CA ASN A 124 11.84 -3.14 14.01
C ASN A 124 10.54 -3.49 13.27
N ALA A 125 10.25 -2.88 12.12
CA ALA A 125 9.13 -3.27 11.27
C ALA A 125 9.25 -4.70 10.70
N LEU A 126 10.46 -5.27 10.68
CA LEU A 126 10.68 -6.68 10.32
C LEU A 126 10.55 -7.64 11.53
N GLY A 127 10.26 -7.13 12.72
CA GLY A 127 10.13 -7.92 13.94
C GLY A 127 11.38 -8.75 14.24
N ALA A 128 11.19 -10.04 14.51
CA ALA A 128 12.28 -10.97 14.80
C ALA A 128 13.27 -11.17 13.64
N LEU A 129 12.94 -10.70 12.42
CA LEU A 129 13.79 -10.81 11.25
C LEU A 129 14.68 -9.58 11.01
N GLN A 130 14.60 -8.56 11.87
CA GLN A 130 15.33 -7.30 11.69
C GLN A 130 16.85 -7.48 11.53
N ASP A 131 17.45 -8.45 12.23
CA ASP A 131 18.90 -8.66 12.19
C ASP A 131 19.37 -9.25 10.85
N LEU A 132 18.46 -9.87 10.10
CA LEU A 132 18.78 -10.40 8.76
C LEU A 132 19.11 -9.29 7.76
N LEU A 133 18.66 -8.05 7.98
CA LEU A 133 19.02 -6.91 7.12
C LEU A 133 20.52 -6.61 7.10
N GLN A 134 21.23 -6.93 8.18
CA GLN A 134 22.61 -6.49 8.38
C GLN A 134 23.60 -7.21 7.45
N THR A 135 23.29 -8.45 7.03
CA THR A 135 24.20 -9.27 6.22
C THR A 135 23.62 -9.52 4.82
N LYS A 136 24.50 -9.71 3.82
CA LYS A 136 24.07 -10.05 2.46
C LYS A 136 23.21 -11.33 2.44
N LYS A 137 23.70 -12.38 3.09
CA LYS A 137 22.99 -13.67 3.21
C LYS A 137 21.65 -13.54 3.93
N GLY A 138 21.58 -12.73 4.98
CA GLY A 138 20.31 -12.46 5.68
C GLY A 138 19.30 -11.75 4.78
N ARG A 139 19.73 -10.78 3.98
CA ARG A 139 18.85 -10.13 2.99
C ARG A 139 18.36 -11.09 1.92
N GLU A 140 19.21 -12.00 1.45
CA GLU A 140 18.79 -13.08 0.55
C GLU A 140 17.73 -14.00 1.19
N GLN A 141 17.80 -14.23 2.51
CA GLN A 141 16.79 -15.00 3.25
C GLN A 141 15.49 -14.24 3.52
N LEU A 142 15.53 -12.90 3.53
CA LEU A 142 14.34 -12.05 3.67
C LEU A 142 13.50 -12.05 2.40
N VAL A 143 14.14 -12.10 1.22
CA VAL A 143 13.42 -12.18 -0.05
C VAL A 143 12.55 -13.45 -0.09
N GLY A 144 11.29 -13.29 -0.47
CA GLY A 144 10.26 -14.32 -0.47
C GLY A 144 9.53 -14.51 0.86
N LYS A 145 10.00 -13.90 1.97
CA LYS A 145 9.29 -13.98 3.26
C LYS A 145 7.98 -13.20 3.20
N VAL A 146 6.95 -13.78 3.81
CA VAL A 146 5.68 -13.13 4.08
C VAL A 146 5.66 -12.70 5.55
N LEU A 147 5.43 -11.42 5.80
CA LEU A 147 5.33 -10.84 7.13
C LEU A 147 3.92 -10.32 7.36
N VAL A 148 3.48 -10.33 8.62
CA VAL A 148 2.18 -9.81 9.05
C VAL A 148 2.38 -8.43 9.67
N GLU A 149 1.64 -7.43 9.23
CA GLU A 149 1.46 -6.17 9.94
C GLU A 149 0.09 -6.18 10.61
N LYS A 150 0.09 -6.40 11.92
CA LYS A 150 -1.15 -6.48 12.71
C LYS A 150 -1.83 -5.13 12.88
N GLY A 151 -1.06 -4.04 12.85
CA GLY A 151 -1.57 -2.67 12.93
C GLY A 151 -2.08 -2.15 11.59
N PHE A 152 -2.66 -0.96 11.60
CA PHE A 152 -2.90 -0.19 10.39
C PHE A 152 -1.57 0.27 9.78
N MET A 153 -1.52 0.42 8.46
CA MET A 153 -0.31 0.88 7.76
C MET A 153 -0.50 2.28 7.19
N SER A 154 0.10 3.26 7.86
CA SER A 154 0.33 4.58 7.29
C SER A 154 1.38 4.52 6.19
N THR A 155 1.02 4.96 5.00
CA THR A 155 1.89 5.03 3.82
C THR A 155 1.69 6.37 3.14
N SER A 156 2.61 6.77 2.27
CA SER A 156 2.46 7.95 1.42
C SER A 156 2.36 7.56 -0.04
N ILE A 157 1.52 8.26 -0.78
CA ILE A 157 1.46 8.14 -2.24
C ILE A 157 2.71 8.76 -2.93
N LEU A 158 3.48 9.57 -2.20
CA LEU A 158 4.68 10.24 -2.69
C LEU A 158 5.93 9.79 -1.93
N ARG A 159 6.98 9.43 -2.66
CA ARG A 159 8.26 8.99 -2.10
C ARG A 159 8.82 10.03 -1.14
N ASN A 160 8.93 11.28 -1.57
CA ASN A 160 9.54 12.36 -0.79
C ASN A 160 8.76 12.73 0.48
N LYS A 161 7.57 12.18 0.69
CA LYS A 161 6.75 12.35 1.90
C LYS A 161 6.85 11.17 2.87
N ALA A 162 7.38 10.03 2.43
CA ALA A 162 7.67 8.90 3.31
C ALA A 162 8.99 9.11 4.07
N PHE A 163 8.92 9.81 5.20
CA PHE A 163 10.07 10.01 6.07
C PHE A 163 10.48 8.71 6.76
N ALA A 164 11.74 8.31 6.59
CA ALA A 164 12.29 7.09 7.18
C ALA A 164 13.47 7.38 8.08
N LYS A 165 13.60 6.57 9.14
CA LYS A 165 14.87 6.38 9.86
C LYS A 165 15.82 5.54 8.98
N ASP A 166 15.52 4.25 8.82
CA ASP A 166 16.49 3.28 8.27
C ASP A 166 15.99 2.56 7.01
N ILE A 167 14.67 2.39 6.87
CA ILE A 167 14.05 1.59 5.82
C ILE A 167 12.96 2.40 5.12
N ILE A 168 12.89 2.26 3.80
CA ILE A 168 11.75 2.71 3.03
C ILE A 168 11.16 1.55 2.24
N PHE A 169 9.92 1.21 2.55
CA PHE A 169 9.14 0.26 1.76
C PHE A 169 8.66 0.91 0.47
N TYR A 170 8.78 0.18 -0.63
CA TYR A 170 8.09 0.37 -1.90
C TYR A 170 7.03 -0.72 -1.94
N LEU A 171 5.83 -0.40 -1.50
CA LEU A 171 4.77 -1.35 -1.27
C LEU A 171 3.79 -1.33 -2.43
N THR A 172 3.70 -2.43 -3.16
CA THR A 172 2.66 -2.64 -4.17
C THR A 172 1.37 -3.05 -3.46
N VAL A 173 0.32 -2.29 -3.68
CA VAL A 173 -0.99 -2.47 -3.08
C VAL A 173 -1.99 -2.79 -4.19
N PRO A 174 -2.54 -4.01 -4.23
CA PRO A 174 -3.50 -4.41 -5.25
C PRO A 174 -4.80 -3.61 -5.17
N GLN A 175 -5.46 -3.47 -6.32
CA GLN A 175 -6.84 -3.03 -6.41
C GLN A 175 -7.75 -3.84 -5.46
N GLY A 176 -8.70 -3.16 -4.83
CA GLY A 176 -9.64 -3.77 -3.89
C GLY A 176 -9.11 -3.89 -2.46
N THR A 177 -7.83 -3.57 -2.22
CA THR A 177 -7.29 -3.46 -0.86
C THR A 177 -8.08 -2.42 -0.07
N LYS A 178 -8.55 -2.77 1.14
CA LYS A 178 -9.17 -1.81 2.06
C LYS A 178 -8.13 -0.81 2.53
N GLY A 179 -8.35 0.45 2.18
CA GLY A 179 -7.48 1.57 2.46
C GLY A 179 -8.06 2.81 1.83
N ALA A 180 -7.63 3.98 2.29
CA ALA A 180 -8.12 5.24 1.76
C ALA A 180 -7.03 6.31 1.75
N TYR A 181 -7.13 7.24 0.81
CA TYR A 181 -6.35 8.47 0.88
C TYR A 181 -6.95 9.38 1.96
N VAL A 182 -6.29 9.46 3.12
CA VAL A 182 -6.75 10.25 4.29
C VAL A 182 -6.15 11.65 4.33
N GLY A 183 -5.28 11.99 3.37
CA GLY A 183 -4.63 13.30 3.29
C GLY A 183 -5.55 14.46 2.85
N ILE A 184 -6.81 14.22 2.44
CA ILE A 184 -7.74 15.30 2.08
C ILE A 184 -8.23 15.97 3.36
N GLY A 185 -7.86 17.24 3.56
CA GLY A 185 -8.23 18.00 4.76
C GLY A 185 -7.38 17.66 5.99
N SER A 186 -6.35 16.82 5.85
CA SER A 186 -5.36 16.63 6.91
C SER A 186 -4.53 17.90 7.09
N VAL A 187 -4.22 18.22 8.35
CA VAL A 187 -3.26 19.29 8.69
C VAL A 187 -1.81 18.86 8.44
N HIS A 188 -1.58 17.59 8.15
CA HIS A 188 -0.27 17.02 7.85
C HIS A 188 -0.09 16.81 6.34
N ASP A 189 1.05 17.28 5.80
CA ASP A 189 1.40 17.16 4.37
C ASP A 189 2.07 15.81 4.05
N GLU A 190 1.50 14.72 4.56
CA GLU A 190 2.05 13.36 4.41
C GLU A 190 1.56 12.65 3.15
N ARG A 191 0.51 13.19 2.51
CA ARG A 191 -0.15 12.59 1.33
C ARG A 191 -0.50 11.12 1.58
N GLU A 192 -1.12 10.90 2.75
CA GLU A 192 -1.25 9.58 3.35
C GLU A 192 -2.31 8.73 2.64
N ILE A 193 -1.91 7.49 2.31
CA ILE A 193 -2.82 6.37 2.13
C ILE A 193 -2.72 5.51 3.38
N LEU A 194 -3.82 5.41 4.11
CA LEU A 194 -3.93 4.54 5.28
C LEU A 194 -4.53 3.21 4.84
N LEU A 195 -3.79 2.12 5.03
CA LEU A 195 -4.28 0.76 4.78
C LEU A 195 -4.85 0.16 6.06
N ASP A 196 -5.88 -0.66 5.92
CA ASP A 196 -6.51 -1.38 7.03
C ASP A 196 -5.50 -2.29 7.75
N LYS A 197 -5.87 -2.78 8.93
CA LYS A 197 -5.02 -3.62 9.76
C LYS A 197 -4.95 -5.07 9.27
N GLY A 198 -3.92 -5.79 9.70
CA GLY A 198 -3.85 -7.25 9.56
C GLY A 198 -3.30 -7.75 8.24
N TYR A 199 -2.89 -6.87 7.33
CA TYR A 199 -2.33 -7.30 6.05
C TYR A 199 -1.03 -8.09 6.20
N THR A 200 -0.85 -8.99 5.26
CA THR A 200 0.41 -9.67 4.99
C THR A 200 1.06 -9.10 3.74
N TYR A 201 2.37 -8.95 3.79
CA TYR A 201 3.17 -8.52 2.65
C TYR A 201 4.33 -9.46 2.40
N ARG A 202 4.63 -9.70 1.13
CA ARG A 202 5.79 -10.47 0.69
C ARG A 202 6.93 -9.54 0.31
N ILE A 203 8.14 -9.80 0.79
CA ILE A 203 9.34 -9.08 0.37
C ILE A 203 9.81 -9.67 -0.97
N ASN A 204 9.89 -8.84 -2.00
CA ASN A 204 10.28 -9.26 -3.35
C ASN A 204 11.73 -8.92 -3.67
N TYR A 205 12.21 -7.78 -3.18
CA TYR A 205 13.56 -7.31 -3.45
C TYR A 205 14.04 -6.35 -2.37
N ILE A 206 15.35 -6.34 -2.12
CA ILE A 206 15.99 -5.44 -1.16
C ILE A 206 17.24 -4.85 -1.80
N ASP A 207 17.38 -3.54 -1.72
CA ASP A 207 18.62 -2.84 -2.08
C ASP A 207 18.89 -1.67 -1.13
N VAL A 208 19.89 -0.84 -1.46
CA VAL A 208 20.26 0.35 -0.70
C VAL A 208 20.04 1.58 -1.56
N GLU A 209 19.40 2.60 -0.99
CA GLU A 209 19.30 3.91 -1.62
C GLU A 209 20.71 4.54 -1.75
N PRO A 210 21.15 4.91 -2.96
CA PRO A 210 22.51 5.37 -3.20
C PRO A 210 22.96 6.55 -2.33
N ASP A 211 22.06 7.52 -2.13
CA ASP A 211 22.41 8.80 -1.50
C ASP A 211 22.33 8.72 0.03
N THR A 212 21.26 8.13 0.56
CA THR A 212 20.99 8.13 2.01
C THR A 212 21.51 6.90 2.73
N LYS A 213 21.90 5.86 1.98
CA LYS A 213 22.26 4.53 2.48
C LYS A 213 21.14 3.81 3.24
N LYS A 214 19.90 4.30 3.15
CA LYS A 214 18.72 3.61 3.71
C LYS A 214 18.41 2.36 2.91
N TRP A 215 17.90 1.33 3.58
CA TRP A 215 17.41 0.14 2.91
C TRP A 215 16.13 0.46 2.15
N ARG A 216 16.00 -0.02 0.92
CA ARG A 216 14.72 -0.05 0.21
C ARG A 216 14.23 -1.49 0.18
N ILE A 217 13.02 -1.69 0.68
CA ILE A 217 12.36 -2.99 0.66
C ILE A 217 11.20 -2.89 -0.32
N TYR A 218 11.29 -3.61 -1.42
CA TYR A 218 10.20 -3.74 -2.38
C TYR A 218 9.34 -4.92 -1.93
N ALA A 219 8.09 -4.64 -1.63
CA ALA A 219 7.16 -5.61 -1.12
C ALA A 219 5.80 -5.47 -1.81
N GLU A 220 4.96 -6.49 -1.69
CA GLU A 220 3.60 -6.46 -2.19
C GLU A 220 2.63 -7.00 -1.13
N ILE A 221 1.43 -6.44 -1.04
CA ILE A 221 0.34 -6.98 -0.22
C ILE A 221 -0.14 -8.29 -0.87
N VAL A 222 -0.21 -9.37 -0.08
CA VAL A 222 -0.58 -10.72 -0.56
C VAL A 222 -1.77 -11.34 0.16
N GLY A 223 -2.30 -10.70 1.20
CA GLY A 223 -3.48 -11.17 1.94
C GLY A 223 -3.82 -10.28 3.13
N GLN A 224 -5.00 -10.44 3.70
CA GLN A 224 -5.49 -9.79 4.93
C GLN A 224 -6.05 -10.84 5.89
#